data_AF-A0A432V3Q3-F1
#
_entry.id   AF-A0A432V3Q3-F1
#
_cell.length_a   1.000
_cell.length_b   1.000
_cell.length_c   1.000
_cell.angle_alpha   90.00
_cell.angle_beta   90.00
_cell.angle_gamma   90.00
#
_symmetry.space_group_name_H-M   'P 1'
#
loop_
_entity.id
_entity.type
_entity.pdbx_description
1 polymer ?
#
loop_
_entity_poly.entity_id
_entity_poly.type
_entity_poly.pdbx_seq_one_letter_code
_entity_poly.pdbx_strand_id
1 'polypeptide(L)' 'MRNVPGIKVFEPAEIDDLQSCFDTILERRGVARSSEVADAIARALVLAYQRGVADRNELIRLADLAIDEQ' A
#
# COMPACT_ATOMS: atom_id res chain seq x y z
N MET A 1 27.02 4.31 1.70
CA MET A 1 25.64 4.37 2.22
C MET A 1 25.39 3.12 3.04
N ARG A 2 25.05 3.26 4.33
CA ARG A 2 25.06 2.18 5.32
C ARG A 2 23.65 1.57 5.38
N ASN A 3 23.49 0.36 4.85
CA ASN A 3 22.27 -0.43 5.02
C ASN A 3 22.08 -0.75 6.50
N VAL A 4 21.00 -0.25 7.10
CA VAL A 4 20.64 -0.52 8.50
C VAL A 4 19.77 -1.78 8.48
N PRO A 5 20.25 -2.93 9.00
CA PRO A 5 19.47 -4.16 9.01
C PRO A 5 18.27 -4.00 9.96
N GLY A 6 17.07 -3.85 9.39
CA GLY A 6 15.82 -3.72 10.13
C GLY A 6 14.91 -2.58 9.66
N ILE A 7 15.44 -1.60 8.92
CA ILE A 7 14.63 -0.56 8.28
C ILE A 7 14.61 -0.89 6.79
N LYS A 8 13.53 -1.52 6.32
CA LYS A 8 13.25 -1.63 4.89
C LYS A 8 12.98 -0.21 4.40
N VAL A 9 14.03 0.47 3.94
CA VAL A 9 13.91 1.78 3.29
C VAL A 9 13.34 1.47 1.92
N PHE A 10 12.10 1.91 1.66
CA PHE A 10 11.52 1.81 0.34
C PHE A 10 12.37 2.62 -0.64
N GLU A 11 12.75 2.01 -1.74
CA GLU A 11 13.36 2.71 -2.86
C GLU A 11 12.32 3.67 -3.46
N PRO A 12 12.74 4.80 -4.04
CA PRO A 12 11.81 5.76 -4.64
C PRO A 12 10.88 5.13 -5.69
N ALA A 13 11.36 4.10 -6.42
CA ALA A 13 10.53 3.34 -7.36
C ALA A 13 9.44 2.51 -6.66
N GLU A 14 9.74 1.93 -5.48
CA GLU A 14 8.76 1.16 -4.70
C GLU A 14 7.70 2.09 -4.09
N ILE A 15 8.11 3.29 -3.66
CA ILE A 15 7.18 4.32 -3.19
C ILE A 15 6.23 4.74 -4.31
N ASP A 16 6.76 4.99 -5.52
CA ASP A 16 5.95 5.37 -6.68
C ASP A 16 4.92 4.29 -7.03
N ASP A 17 5.32 3.01 -7.03
CA ASP A 17 4.41 1.90 -7.30
C ASP A 17 3.31 1.76 -6.22
N LEU A 18 3.69 1.87 -4.94
CA LEU A 18 2.74 1.87 -3.83
C LEU A 18 1.77 3.05 -3.88
N GLN A 19 2.25 4.24 -4.24
CA GLN A 19 1.38 5.40 -4.43
C GLN A 19 0.43 5.21 -5.61
N SER A 20 0.90 4.62 -6.71
CA SER A 20 0.07 4.31 -7.87
C SER A 20 -1.00 3.26 -7.55
N CYS A 21 -0.68 2.25 -6.74
CA CYS A 21 -1.67 1.30 -6.20
C CYS A 21 -2.71 1.99 -5.34
N PHE A 22 -2.24 2.81 -4.40
CA PHE A 22 -3.09 3.52 -3.45
C PHE A 22 -4.10 4.41 -4.16
N ASP A 23 -3.64 5.23 -5.10
CA ASP A 23 -4.50 6.13 -5.88
C ASP A 23 -5.55 5.35 -6.69
N THR A 24 -5.13 4.25 -7.33
CA THR A 24 -6.05 3.36 -8.06
C THR A 24 -7.17 2.82 -7.18
N ILE A 25 -6.89 2.43 -5.93
CA ILE A 25 -7.90 1.91 -5.02
C ILE A 25 -8.85 3.03 -4.58
N LEU A 26 -8.31 4.21 -4.26
CA LEU A 26 -9.12 5.37 -3.88
C LEU A 26 -10.07 5.79 -5.00
N GLU A 27 -9.58 5.87 -6.24
CA GLU A 27 -10.40 6.19 -7.42
C GLU A 27 -11.50 5.15 -7.64
N ARG A 28 -11.16 3.85 -7.57
CA ARG A 28 -12.14 2.76 -7.76
C ARG A 28 -13.23 2.74 -6.70
N ARG A 29 -12.87 2.98 -5.44
CA ARG A 29 -13.81 2.97 -4.31
C ARG A 29 -14.50 4.33 -4.10
N GLY A 30 -14.06 5.39 -4.80
CA GLY A 30 -14.54 6.75 -4.58
C GLY A 30 -14.24 7.29 -3.17
N VAL A 31 -13.16 6.81 -2.56
CA VAL A 31 -12.79 7.15 -1.17
C VAL A 31 -11.92 8.40 -1.17
N ALA A 32 -12.27 9.38 -0.33
CA ALA A 32 -11.43 10.54 -0.13
C ALA A 32 -10.12 10.15 0.57
N ARG A 33 -9.00 10.68 0.08
CA ARG A 33 -7.65 10.42 0.63
C ARG A 33 -7.50 10.77 2.12
N SER A 34 -8.35 11.66 2.65
CA SER A 34 -8.35 12.06 4.06
C SER A 34 -9.26 11.22 4.95
N SER A 35 -9.91 10.18 4.41
CA SER A 35 -10.79 9.30 5.17
C SER A 35 -9.99 8.25 5.95
N GLU A 36 -10.57 7.76 7.04
CA GLU A 36 -10.00 6.65 7.82
C GLU A 36 -9.80 5.39 6.97
N VAL A 37 -10.70 5.15 6.02
CA VAL A 37 -10.57 4.07 5.02
C VAL A 37 -9.29 4.22 4.20
N ALA A 38 -8.91 5.44 3.82
CA ALA A 38 -7.67 5.69 3.07
C ALA A 38 -6.43 5.38 3.93
N ASP A 39 -6.45 5.71 5.23
CA ASP A 39 -5.37 5.32 6.15
C ASP A 39 -5.25 3.78 6.25
N ALA A 40 -6.39 3.08 6.35
CA ALA A 40 -6.42 1.62 6.38
C ALA A 40 -5.85 1.00 5.10
N ILE A 41 -6.21 1.52 3.91
CA ILE A 41 -5.67 1.06 2.62
C ILE A 41 -4.16 1.26 2.57
N ALA A 42 -3.66 2.44 2.97
CA ALA A 42 -2.24 2.75 2.96
C ALA A 42 -1.45 1.79 3.87
N ARG A 43 -1.96 1.51 5.07
CA ARG A 43 -1.36 0.53 5.99
C ARG A 43 -1.34 -0.87 5.40
N ALA A 44 -2.45 -1.31 4.78
CA ALA A 44 -2.54 -2.64 4.20
C ALA A 44 -1.54 -2.83 3.04
N LEU A 45 -1.40 -1.82 2.18
CA LEU A 45 -0.40 -1.82 1.10
C LEU A 45 1.03 -1.95 1.64
N VAL A 46 1.38 -1.12 2.63
CA VAL A 46 2.70 -1.14 3.27
C VAL A 46 2.97 -2.51 3.91
N LEU A 47 2.01 -3.08 4.64
CA LEU A 47 2.13 -4.38 5.27
C LEU A 47 2.32 -5.52 4.25
N ALA A 48 1.55 -5.50 3.15
CA ALA A 48 1.69 -6.48 2.08
C ALA A 48 3.08 -6.39 1.41
N TYR A 49 3.58 -5.17 1.19
CA TYR A 49 4.93 -4.95 0.66
C TYR A 49 6.03 -5.41 1.61
N GLN A 50 5.87 -5.17 2.91
CA GLN A 50 6.79 -5.64 3.93
C GLN A 50 6.85 -7.17 3.97
N ARG A 51 5.71 -7.85 3.77
CA ARG A 51 5.62 -9.32 3.63
C ARG A 51 6.29 -9.86 2.35
N GLY A 52 6.70 -8.99 1.43
CA GLY A 52 7.38 -9.36 0.18
C GLY A 52 6.47 -9.46 -1.02
N VAL A 53 5.22 -8.97 -0.94
CA VAL A 53 4.34 -8.86 -2.10
C VAL A 53 4.79 -7.66 -2.93
N ALA A 54 5.31 -7.93 -4.13
CA ALA A 54 5.70 -6.89 -5.10
C ALA A 54 4.74 -6.83 -6.30
N ASP A 55 3.81 -7.77 -6.41
CA ASP A 55 2.86 -7.79 -7.53
C ASP A 55 1.75 -6.76 -7.30
N ARG A 56 1.63 -5.83 -8.23
CA ARG A 56 0.70 -4.69 -8.15
C ARG A 56 -0.75 -5.14 -7.98
N ASN A 57 -1.16 -6.19 -8.69
CA ASN A 57 -2.54 -6.67 -8.63
C ASN A 57 -2.83 -7.33 -7.28
N GLU A 58 -1.85 -8.05 -6.74
CA GLU A 58 -1.98 -8.70 -5.44
C GLU A 58 -1.98 -7.68 -4.29
N LEU A 59 -1.13 -6.65 -4.37
CA LEU A 59 -1.13 -5.53 -3.42
C LEU A 59 -2.51 -4.86 -3.37
N ILE A 60 -3.07 -4.54 -4.54
CA ILE A 60 -4.40 -3.94 -4.66
C ILE A 60 -5.45 -4.87 -4.07
N ARG A 61 -5.42 -6.16 -4.42
CA ARG A 61 -6.39 -7.15 -3.91
C ARG A 61 -6.33 -7.29 -2.39
N LEU A 62 -5.14 -7.39 -1.80
CA LEU A 62 -4.96 -7.54 -0.36
C LEU A 62 -5.38 -6.28 0.39
N ALA A 63 -5.03 -5.10 -0.13
CA ALA A 63 -5.42 -3.85 0.48
C ALA A 63 -6.94 -3.60 0.38
N ASP A 64 -7.56 -4.00 -0.73
CA ASP A 64 -9.01 -3.92 -0.93
C ASP A 64 -9.78 -4.87 0.00
N LEU A 65 -9.29 -6.10 0.16
CA LEU A 65 -9.87 -7.10 1.09
C LEU A 65 -9.80 -6.62 2.55
N ALA A 66 -8.71 -5.94 2.93
CA ALA A 66 -8.52 -5.45 4.29
C ALA A 66 -9.54 -4.37 4.73
N ILE A 67 -10.29 -3.80 3.79
CA ILE A 67 -11.33 -2.81 4.08
C ILE A 67 -12.71 -3.45 4.24
N ASP A 68 -12.97 -4.55 3.55
CA ASP A 68 -14.26 -5.26 3.63
C ASP A 68 -14.44 -6.04 4.95
N GLU A 69 -13.37 -6.29 5.71
CA GLU A 69 -13.40 -7.00 7.00
C GLU A 69 -13.43 -6.09 8.24
N GLN A 70 -13.54 -4.76 8.09
CA GLN A 70 -13.54 -3.79 9.21
C GLN A 70 -14.90 -3.17 9.53
#